data_AF-A0A9D6N6E7-F1
#
_entry.id   AF-A0A9D6N6E7-F1
#
_cell.length_a   1.000
_cell.length_b   1.000
_cell.length_c   1.000
_cell.angle_alpha   90.00
_cell.angle_beta   90.00
_cell.angle_gamma   90.00
#
_symmetry.space_group_name_H-M   'P 1'
#
loop_
_entity.id
_entity.type
_entity.pdbx_description
1 polymer ?
#
loop_
_entity_poly.entity_id
_entity_poly.type
_entity_poly.pdbx_seq_one_letter_code
_entity_poly.pdbx_strand_id
1 'polypeptide(L)'
;MKSRVGTISVALLVLALSFSAFAKERIKTDGKNPKVSPIKVTKLDFSDGGGSSVVQPDLYPIMVSATIQNTSKEDELKNVVFHLQLKNGADDVLQDFTKTVGALKPGASFSYDADPYYNYNRIPLHADVLVEHDPIEKKPGATPTPGSEKK
;
A
#
# COMPACT_ATOMS: atom_id res chain seq x y z
N MET A 1 -41.60 13.67 -58.00
CA MET A 1 -42.13 14.07 -56.69
C MET A 1 -41.06 13.85 -55.62
N LYS A 2 -40.82 14.87 -54.78
CA LYS A 2 -40.27 14.87 -53.40
C LYS A 2 -38.97 14.07 -53.13
N SER A 3 -37.78 14.66 -53.09
CA SER A 3 -37.16 15.58 -52.08
C SER A 3 -36.61 14.89 -50.82
N ARG A 4 -35.25 14.88 -50.73
CA ARG A 4 -34.31 15.19 -49.61
C ARG A 4 -34.56 14.51 -48.26
N VAL A 5 -33.56 13.95 -47.59
CA VAL A 5 -32.61 14.56 -46.61
C VAL A 5 -31.63 13.40 -46.25
N GLY A 6 -30.30 13.46 -46.15
CA GLY A 6 -29.36 14.51 -45.79
C GLY A 6 -28.75 14.18 -44.41
N THR A 7 -27.50 13.72 -44.33
CA THR A 7 -26.61 13.96 -43.17
C THR A 7 -25.15 13.57 -43.47
N ILE A 8 -24.29 14.57 -43.38
CA ILE A 8 -22.84 14.46 -43.17
C ILE A 8 -22.62 14.19 -41.68
N SER A 9 -21.77 13.22 -41.32
CA SER A 9 -21.11 13.20 -40.01
C SER A 9 -19.68 12.68 -40.14
N VAL A 10 -18.75 13.62 -39.95
CA VAL A 10 -17.33 13.43 -39.65
C VAL A 10 -17.22 12.87 -38.23
N ALA A 11 -16.40 11.84 -38.00
CA ALA A 11 -15.91 11.51 -36.67
C ALA A 11 -14.54 10.83 -36.75
N LEU A 12 -13.51 11.69 -36.80
CA LEU A 12 -12.25 11.62 -36.06
C LEU A 12 -12.01 10.30 -35.29
N LEU A 13 -11.28 9.35 -35.88
CA LEU A 13 -10.67 8.27 -35.09
C LEU A 13 -9.33 8.80 -34.54
N VAL A 14 -9.40 9.28 -33.30
CA VAL A 14 -8.25 9.73 -32.50
C VAL A 14 -7.18 8.63 -32.47
N LEU A 15 -5.95 9.00 -32.83
CA LEU A 15 -4.74 8.23 -32.55
C LEU A 15 -4.74 7.80 -31.08
N ALA A 16 -5.04 6.54 -30.80
CA ALA A 16 -4.62 5.92 -29.56
C ALA A 16 -3.12 5.63 -29.67
N LEU A 17 -2.30 6.67 -29.51
CA LEU A 17 -0.95 6.50 -28.99
C LEU A 17 -1.12 5.95 -27.58
N SER A 18 -1.22 4.64 -27.49
CA SER A 18 -1.14 3.88 -26.26
C SER A 18 0.27 4.12 -25.74
N PHE A 19 0.41 5.14 -24.89
CA PHE A 19 1.56 5.26 -24.01
C PHE A 19 1.52 4.03 -23.09
N SER A 20 2.12 2.93 -23.54
CA SER A 20 2.69 1.94 -22.64
C SER A 20 3.91 2.58 -21.98
N ALA A 21 3.66 3.60 -21.15
CA ALA A 21 4.63 4.04 -20.16
C ALA A 21 4.75 2.86 -19.20
N PHE A 22 5.89 2.17 -19.27
CA PHE A 22 6.32 1.13 -18.35
C PHE A 22 5.85 1.44 -16.92
N ALA A 23 4.79 0.78 -16.46
CA ALA A 23 4.41 0.82 -15.05
C ALA A 23 5.59 0.23 -14.28
N LYS A 24 6.35 1.09 -13.61
CA LYS A 24 7.50 0.70 -12.81
C LYS A 24 7.00 -0.28 -11.75
N GLU A 25 7.60 -1.47 -11.68
CA GLU A 25 7.18 -2.49 -10.70
C GLU A 25 7.27 -1.91 -9.29
N ARG A 26 6.17 -1.99 -8.55
CA ARG A 26 6.06 -1.40 -7.21
C ARG A 26 6.78 -2.28 -6.19
N ILE A 27 7.45 -1.66 -5.23
CA ILE A 27 8.01 -2.38 -4.08
C ILE A 27 6.87 -2.70 -3.13
N LYS A 28 6.76 -3.96 -2.73
CA LYS A 28 5.83 -4.47 -1.73
C LYS A 28 6.60 -4.93 -0.50
N THR A 29 6.18 -4.53 0.69
CA THR A 29 6.87 -4.87 1.95
C THR A 29 5.89 -4.97 3.10
N ASP A 30 6.17 -5.87 4.05
CA ASP A 30 5.52 -5.94 5.35
C ASP A 30 6.30 -5.18 6.45
N GLY A 31 7.38 -4.49 6.05
CA GLY A 31 8.26 -3.74 6.95
C GLY A 31 9.21 -4.60 7.79
N LYS A 32 9.31 -5.92 7.54
CA LYS A 32 10.23 -6.81 8.29
C LYS A 32 11.63 -6.88 7.67
N ASN A 33 11.75 -6.69 6.35
CA ASN A 33 13.03 -6.77 5.64
C ASN A 33 13.53 -5.39 5.16
N PRO A 34 14.48 -4.76 5.90
CA PRO A 34 14.99 -3.43 5.55
C PRO A 34 15.80 -3.39 4.24
N LYS A 35 16.19 -4.55 3.68
CA LYS A 35 16.88 -4.63 2.38
C LYS A 35 15.93 -4.44 1.20
N VAL A 36 14.64 -4.72 1.39
CA VAL A 36 13.59 -4.57 0.35
C VAL A 36 13.04 -3.14 0.36
N SER A 37 12.81 -2.60 1.56
CA SER A 37 12.23 -1.26 1.73
C SER A 37 12.66 -0.68 3.07
N PRO A 38 12.87 0.65 3.18
CA PRO A 38 13.13 1.32 4.45
C PRO A 38 11.86 1.52 5.30
N ILE A 39 10.71 0.96 4.92
CA ILE A 39 9.52 0.96 5.78
C ILE A 39 9.75 0.06 6.99
N LYS A 40 9.36 0.57 8.16
CA LYS A 40 9.24 -0.18 9.40
C LYS A 40 7.82 -0.05 9.94
N VAL A 41 7.21 -1.17 10.32
CA VAL A 41 5.97 -1.15 11.13
C VAL A 41 6.38 -0.92 12.58
N THR A 42 5.98 0.21 13.17
CA THR A 42 6.34 0.59 14.54
C THR A 42 5.24 0.25 15.55
N LYS A 43 4.00 0.08 15.07
CA LYS A 43 2.85 -0.34 15.86
C LYS A 43 1.91 -1.17 14.99
N LEU A 44 1.36 -2.25 15.55
CA LEU A 44 0.26 -3.01 14.98
C LEU A 44 -0.58 -3.52 16.15
N ASP A 45 -1.73 -2.90 16.35
CA ASP A 45 -2.67 -3.28 17.38
C ASP A 45 -3.83 -4.03 16.75
N PHE A 46 -4.19 -5.15 17.37
CA PHE A 46 -5.34 -5.95 17.00
C PHE A 46 -6.10 -6.30 18.27
N SER A 47 -7.36 -5.88 18.31
CA SER A 47 -8.28 -6.15 19.41
C SER A 47 -9.51 -6.83 18.84
N ASP A 48 -9.60 -8.13 19.03
CA ASP A 48 -10.85 -8.86 18.87
C ASP A 48 -11.58 -8.89 20.21
N GLY A 49 -12.64 -8.08 20.34
CA GLY A 49 -13.42 -7.99 21.59
C GLY A 49 -14.05 -9.31 22.04
N GLY A 50 -13.96 -10.37 21.23
CA GLY A 50 -14.45 -11.72 21.54
C GLY A 50 -13.43 -12.66 22.17
N GLY A 51 -12.30 -12.17 22.71
CA GLY A 51 -11.22 -12.97 23.33
C GLY A 51 -11.64 -13.85 24.52
N SER A 52 -12.38 -14.91 24.26
CA SER A 52 -12.68 -16.02 25.16
C SER A 52 -13.19 -17.18 24.32
N SER A 53 -12.77 -18.40 24.66
CA SER A 53 -13.23 -19.68 24.10
C SER A 53 -14.73 -19.98 24.32
N VAL A 54 -15.53 -18.96 24.62
CA VAL A 54 -16.97 -19.02 24.85
C VAL A 54 -17.62 -18.35 23.64
N VAL A 55 -18.49 -19.09 22.95
CA VAL A 55 -19.37 -18.56 21.92
C VAL A 55 -20.23 -17.47 22.55
N GLN A 56 -19.79 -16.22 22.47
CA GLN A 56 -20.58 -15.10 22.95
C GLN A 56 -21.73 -14.86 21.96
N PRO A 57 -22.94 -14.57 22.46
CA PRO A 57 -24.11 -14.33 21.61
C PRO A 57 -23.91 -13.09 20.73
N ASP A 58 -23.10 -12.13 21.18
CA ASP A 58 -22.93 -10.83 20.54
C ASP A 58 -21.64 -10.77 19.72
N LEU A 59 -21.73 -10.21 18.51
CA LEU A 59 -20.60 -9.93 17.65
C LEU A 59 -19.91 -8.66 18.15
N TYR A 60 -18.76 -8.82 18.81
CA TYR A 60 -17.91 -7.68 19.15
C TYR A 60 -17.16 -7.18 17.92
N PRO A 61 -17.01 -5.85 17.77
CA PRO A 61 -16.18 -5.30 16.72
C PRO A 61 -14.72 -5.65 16.94
N ILE A 62 -14.06 -6.05 15.87
CA ILE A 62 -12.61 -6.12 15.75
C ILE A 62 -12.13 -4.70 15.46
N MET A 63 -11.24 -4.21 16.31
CA MET A 63 -10.55 -2.94 16.15
C MET A 63 -9.10 -3.22 15.76
N VAL A 64 -8.63 -2.60 14.68
CA VAL A 64 -7.27 -2.78 14.19
C VAL A 64 -6.66 -1.44 13.83
N SER A 65 -5.40 -1.24 14.20
CA SER A 65 -4.65 -0.04 13.82
C SER A 65 -3.18 -0.35 13.64
N ALA A 66 -2.49 0.51 12.89
CA ALA A 66 -1.06 0.39 12.71
C ALA A 66 -0.38 1.72 12.46
N THR A 67 0.92 1.74 12.72
CA THR A 67 1.82 2.84 12.38
C THR A 67 3.00 2.31 11.58
N ILE A 68 3.30 2.99 10.46
CA ILE A 68 4.50 2.76 9.67
C ILE A 68 5.42 3.97 9.73
N GLN A 69 6.72 3.76 9.54
CA GLN A 69 7.72 4.80 9.46
C GLN A 69 8.66 4.57 8.26
N ASN A 70 8.98 5.63 7.52
CA ASN A 70 10.10 5.62 6.58
C ASN A 70 11.41 5.80 7.36
N THR A 71 12.23 4.76 7.44
CA THR A 71 13.51 4.77 8.16
C THR A 71 14.70 5.22 7.30
N SER A 72 14.49 5.56 6.03
CA SER A 72 15.54 6.17 5.21
C SER A 72 15.96 7.51 5.83
N LYS A 73 17.26 7.80 5.75
CA LYS A 73 17.84 9.07 6.20
C LYS A 73 17.71 10.17 5.14
N GLU A 74 17.59 9.78 3.88
CA GLU A 74 17.74 10.69 2.73
C GLU A 74 16.60 10.54 1.73
N ASP A 75 16.04 9.34 1.56
CA ASP A 75 15.09 9.05 0.50
C ASP A 75 13.64 9.26 0.94
N GLU A 76 12.92 10.07 0.16
CA GLU A 76 11.46 10.14 0.22
C GLU A 76 10.86 8.94 -0.54
N LEU A 77 9.90 8.27 0.10
CA LEU A 77 9.12 7.23 -0.56
C LEU A 77 7.92 7.86 -1.27
N LYS A 78 7.76 7.54 -2.56
CA LYS A 78 6.70 8.11 -3.39
C LYS A 78 5.55 7.13 -3.61
N ASN A 79 4.37 7.70 -3.81
CA ASN A 79 3.12 6.98 -4.10
C ASN A 79 2.79 5.87 -3.08
N VAL A 80 3.18 6.06 -1.81
CA VAL A 80 2.97 5.10 -0.74
C VAL A 80 1.48 4.77 -0.62
N VAL A 81 1.16 3.49 -0.70
CA VAL A 81 -0.16 2.91 -0.42
C VAL A 81 0.01 1.97 0.76
N PHE A 82 -0.79 2.18 1.78
CA PHE A 82 -0.79 1.41 3.01
C PHE A 82 -2.02 0.50 3.05
N HIS A 83 -1.82 -0.77 3.37
CA HIS A 83 -2.83 -1.79 3.55
C HIS A 83 -2.76 -2.32 4.97
N LEU A 84 -3.87 -2.26 5.69
CA LEU A 84 -4.06 -2.96 6.96
C LEU A 84 -5.02 -4.11 6.72
N GLN A 85 -4.51 -5.34 6.84
CA GLN A 85 -5.20 -6.54 6.40
C GLN A 85 -5.63 -7.37 7.60
N LEU A 86 -6.86 -7.88 7.57
CA LEU A 86 -7.32 -8.96 8.45
C LEU A 86 -7.29 -10.27 7.66
N LYS A 87 -6.54 -11.23 8.17
CA LYS A 87 -6.29 -12.52 7.53
C LYS A 87 -6.79 -13.67 8.38
N ASN A 88 -7.19 -14.77 7.72
CA ASN A 88 -7.50 -16.03 8.39
C ASN A 88 -6.21 -16.81 8.74
N GLY A 89 -6.34 -17.99 9.35
CA GLY A 89 -5.20 -18.86 9.66
C GLY A 89 -4.48 -19.49 8.44
N ALA A 90 -4.98 -19.30 7.23
CA ALA A 90 -4.37 -19.72 5.96
C ALA A 90 -3.73 -18.55 5.19
N ASP A 91 -3.62 -17.37 5.83
CA ASP A 91 -3.13 -16.11 5.26
C ASP A 91 -3.97 -15.51 4.13
N ASP A 92 -5.21 -15.99 3.94
CA ASP A 92 -6.16 -15.35 3.02
C ASP A 92 -6.62 -14.02 3.60
N VAL A 93 -6.56 -12.97 2.78
CA VAL A 93 -7.07 -11.63 3.15
C VAL A 93 -8.59 -11.63 3.08
N LEU A 94 -9.25 -11.44 4.23
CA LEU A 94 -10.71 -11.33 4.32
C LEU A 94 -11.19 -9.89 4.27
N GLN A 95 -10.39 -8.98 4.81
CA GLN A 95 -10.65 -7.54 4.78
C GLN A 95 -9.32 -6.82 4.57
N ASP A 96 -9.30 -5.88 3.63
CA ASP A 96 -8.18 -4.98 3.38
C ASP A 96 -8.66 -3.53 3.57
N PHE A 97 -8.06 -2.82 4.52
CA PHE A 97 -8.23 -1.39 4.68
C PHE A 97 -7.09 -0.67 3.98
N THR A 98 -7.36 -0.16 2.79
CA THR A 98 -6.37 0.53 1.96
C THR A 98 -6.43 2.05 2.12
N LYS A 99 -5.27 2.69 2.27
CA LYS A 99 -5.12 4.16 2.30
C LYS A 99 -3.98 4.63 1.41
N THR A 100 -4.26 5.61 0.55
CA THR A 100 -3.23 6.34 -0.20
C THR A 100 -2.57 7.35 0.73
N VAL A 101 -1.29 7.14 1.02
CA VAL A 101 -0.48 8.04 1.87
C VAL A 101 0.20 9.12 1.02
N GLY A 102 0.54 8.80 -0.24
CA GLY A 102 1.21 9.74 -1.15
C GLY A 102 2.72 9.73 -0.94
N ALA A 103 3.32 10.84 -0.52
CA ALA A 103 4.75 10.90 -0.25
C ALA A 103 5.04 10.73 1.25
N LEU A 104 6.01 9.88 1.60
CA LEU A 104 6.46 9.68 2.98
C LEU A 104 7.94 10.07 3.10
N LYS A 105 8.18 11.25 3.69
CA LYS A 105 9.52 11.84 3.88
C LYS A 105 10.43 10.99 4.78
N PRO A 106 11.76 11.15 4.69
CA PRO A 106 12.71 10.55 5.63
C PRO A 106 12.30 10.75 7.09
N GLY A 107 12.27 9.68 7.88
CA GLY A 107 11.90 9.68 9.29
C GLY A 107 10.40 9.85 9.59
N ALA A 108 9.58 10.24 8.60
CA ALA A 108 8.15 10.48 8.81
C ALA A 108 7.39 9.18 9.08
N SER A 109 6.31 9.30 9.86
CA SER A 109 5.41 8.21 10.19
C SER A 109 4.00 8.46 9.67
N PHE A 110 3.28 7.38 9.37
CA PHE A 110 1.87 7.38 9.06
C PHE A 110 1.15 6.40 10.00
N SER A 111 0.09 6.85 10.64
CA SER A 111 -0.75 6.04 11.52
C SER A 111 -2.16 5.93 10.94
N TYR A 112 -2.77 4.77 11.08
CA TYR A 112 -4.13 4.53 10.65
C TYR A 112 -4.88 3.65 11.66
N ASP A 113 -6.03 4.14 12.08
CA ASP A 113 -7.03 3.40 12.84
C ASP A 113 -8.16 3.01 11.89
N ALA A 114 -8.41 1.70 11.73
CA ALA A 114 -9.44 1.22 10.83
C ALA A 114 -10.84 1.37 11.43
N ASP A 115 -11.83 1.42 10.55
CA ASP A 115 -13.23 1.30 10.96
C ASP A 115 -13.47 -0.10 11.57
N PRO A 116 -14.41 -0.22 12.54
CA PRO A 116 -14.73 -1.51 13.15
C PRO A 116 -15.10 -2.59 12.14
N TYR A 117 -14.55 -3.79 12.29
CA TYR A 117 -14.89 -4.96 11.47
C TYR A 117 -15.65 -6.01 12.28
N TYR A 118 -16.67 -6.63 11.70
CA TYR A 118 -17.45 -7.67 12.37
C TYR A 118 -17.20 -9.03 11.72
N ASN A 119 -16.63 -9.95 12.50
CA ASN A 119 -16.30 -11.29 12.04
C ASN A 119 -17.51 -12.25 12.15
N TYR A 120 -18.46 -12.11 11.22
CA TYR A 120 -19.66 -12.96 11.18
C TYR A 120 -19.36 -14.46 11.03
N ASN A 121 -18.22 -14.80 10.43
CA ASN A 121 -17.80 -16.19 10.20
C ASN A 121 -17.23 -16.84 11.48
N ARG A 122 -16.96 -16.06 12.53
CA ARG A 122 -16.43 -16.53 13.83
C ARG A 122 -15.16 -17.38 13.68
N ILE A 123 -14.34 -17.09 12.68
CA ILE A 123 -13.07 -17.79 12.46
C ILE A 123 -11.92 -17.00 13.10
N PRO A 124 -10.82 -17.65 13.52
CA PRO A 124 -9.66 -16.94 14.03
C PRO A 124 -9.08 -15.99 12.97
N LEU A 125 -8.85 -14.74 13.37
CA LEU A 125 -8.24 -13.71 12.53
C LEU A 125 -6.96 -13.17 13.17
N HIS A 126 -6.10 -12.62 12.33
CA HIS A 126 -4.97 -11.82 12.76
C HIS A 126 -4.80 -10.61 11.84
N ALA A 127 -4.12 -9.58 12.31
CA ALA A 127 -3.81 -8.39 11.53
C ALA A 127 -2.42 -8.49 10.89
N ASP A 128 -2.27 -7.89 9.71
CA ASP A 128 -1.00 -7.75 9.02
C ASP A 128 -0.95 -6.41 8.25
N VAL A 129 0.26 -5.98 7.93
CA VAL A 129 0.50 -4.74 7.17
C VAL A 129 1.17 -5.07 5.85
N LEU A 130 0.69 -4.47 4.77
CA LEU A 130 1.36 -4.42 3.49
C LEU A 130 1.51 -2.96 3.06
N VAL A 131 2.71 -2.58 2.64
CA VAL A 131 2.98 -1.26 2.09
C VAL A 131 3.51 -1.41 0.68
N GLU A 132 2.92 -0.64 -0.22
CA GLU A 132 3.39 -0.50 -1.59
C GLU A 132 3.96 0.89 -1.81
N HIS A 133 5.09 1.01 -2.49
CA HIS A 133 5.64 2.29 -2.90
C HIS A 133 6.46 2.15 -4.17
N ASP A 134 6.79 3.28 -4.79
CA ASP A 134 7.63 3.26 -5.98
C ASP A 134 9.09 2.91 -5.64
N PRO A 135 9.84 2.30 -6.56
CA PRO A 135 11.27 2.10 -6.38
C PRO A 135 12.03 3.39 -6.07
N ILE A 136 12.91 3.34 -5.07
CA ILE A 136 13.80 4.45 -4.75
C ILE A 136 14.76 4.64 -5.92
N GLU A 137 14.66 5.80 -6.58
CA GLU A 137 15.57 6.17 -7.65
C GLU A 137 16.91 6.56 -7.06
N LYS A 138 17.89 5.65 -7.12
CA LYS A 138 19.28 6.03 -6.85
C LYS A 138 19.68 7.07 -7.89
N LYS A 139 20.04 8.27 -7.45
CA LYS A 139 20.63 9.28 -8.35
C LYS A 139 21.86 8.65 -9.04
N PRO A 140 21.94 8.66 -10.38
CA PRO A 140 23.18 8.28 -11.05
C PRO A 140 24.22 9.36 -10.76
N GLY A 141 25.27 9.04 -9.99
CA GLY A 141 26.36 10.01 -9.78
C GLY A 141 27.23 9.92 -8.52
N ALA A 142 27.14 8.88 -7.68
CA ALA A 142 28.21 8.63 -6.71
C ALA A 142 29.33 7.83 -7.41
N THR A 143 30.09 8.49 -8.28
CA THR A 143 31.37 7.96 -8.76
C THR A 143 32.25 7.74 -7.53
N PRO A 144 32.85 6.56 -7.31
CA PRO A 144 33.84 6.40 -6.26
C PRO A 144 35.03 7.30 -6.62
N THR A 145 35.33 8.30 -5.79
CA THR A 145 36.59 9.05 -5.92
C THR A 145 37.73 8.06 -5.70
N PRO A 146 38.59 7.80 -6.70
CA PRO A 146 39.77 6.99 -6.46
C PRO A 146 40.82 7.86 -5.76
N GLY A 147 41.27 7.42 -4.59
CA GLY A 147 42.55 7.84 -4.04
C GLY A 147 42.49 8.77 -2.82
N SER A 148 42.64 8.17 -1.65
CA SER A 148 43.52 8.73 -0.63
C SER A 148 44.22 7.61 0.12
N GLU A 149 45.09 6.91 -0.61
CA GLU A 149 46.19 6.17 0.00
C GLU A 149 47.25 7.20 0.43
N LYS A 150 47.24 7.54 1.71
CA LYS A 150 48.37 8.14 2.42
C LYS A 150 48.35 7.59 3.84
N LYS A 151 49.18 6.58 4.12
CA LYS A 151 50.53 6.78 4.63
C LYS A 151 51.24 5.44 4.78
#